data_AF-A0A955T9S3-F1
#
_entry.id   AF-A0A955T9S3-F1
#
_cell.length_a   1.000
_cell.length_b   1.000
_cell.length_c   1.000
_cell.angle_alpha   90.00
_cell.angle_beta   90.00
_cell.angle_gamma   90.00
#
_symmetry.space_group_name_H-M   'P 1'
#
loop_
_entity.id
_entity.type
_entity.pdbx_description
1 polymer ?
#
loop_
_entity_poly.entity_id
_entity_poly.type
_entity_poly.pdbx_seq_one_letter_code
_entity_poly.pdbx_strand_id
1 'polypeptide(L)'
;GEMKVYAVESILAKSEMLVEKAGASDSPDPADIERAKDLLEEVIADRTFRPNPMVNKGIPFRRLADLIREEDPVRAIDLLEQARKNQGDLEEGYENLEIGLIYKELLDDPDQAVEHFERVHQNELAPREVKQFADQQLEQLKSTRLEPPDLYSPDMLDKFPREGDLQ
;
A
#
# COMPACT_ATOMS: atom_id res chain seq x y z
N GLY A 1 -33.67 5.24 11.52
CA GLY A 1 -32.98 4.94 10.26
C GLY A 1 -32.03 6.06 9.91
N GLU A 2 -32.57 7.26 9.67
CA GLU A 2 -31.82 8.41 9.13
C GLU A 2 -30.83 9.05 10.12
N MET A 3 -31.17 9.16 11.42
CA MET A 3 -30.27 9.76 12.42
C MET A 3 -28.88 9.08 12.54
N LYS A 4 -28.75 7.80 12.19
CA LYS A 4 -27.46 7.09 12.27
C LYS A 4 -26.57 7.32 11.04
N VAL A 5 -27.15 7.63 9.88
CA VAL A 5 -26.40 7.90 8.64
C VAL A 5 -25.67 9.25 8.76
N TYR A 6 -26.34 10.28 9.29
CA TYR A 6 -25.73 11.59 9.55
C TYR A 6 -24.57 11.54 10.55
N ALA A 7 -24.62 10.64 11.53
CA ALA A 7 -23.55 10.48 12.51
C ALA A 7 -22.27 9.96 11.85
N VAL A 8 -22.36 9.00 10.93
CA VAL A 8 -21.19 8.40 10.27
C VAL A 8 -20.60 9.32 9.20
N GLU A 9 -21.43 9.98 8.38
CA GLU A 9 -20.93 11.00 7.44
C GLU A 9 -20.24 12.15 8.21
N SER A 10 -20.77 12.52 9.38
CA SER A 10 -20.12 13.48 10.26
C SER A 10 -18.82 12.97 10.87
N ILE A 11 -18.69 11.67 11.18
CA ILE A 11 -17.45 11.07 11.69
C ILE A 11 -16.40 11.01 10.59
N LEU A 12 -16.78 10.61 9.37
CA LEU A 12 -15.88 10.59 8.22
C LEU A 12 -15.39 12.00 7.87
N ALA A 13 -16.29 12.97 7.72
CA ALA A 13 -15.92 14.36 7.47
C ALA A 13 -15.02 14.92 8.59
N LYS A 14 -15.25 14.51 9.84
CA LYS A 14 -14.39 14.92 10.96
C LYS A 14 -13.01 14.26 10.91
N SER A 15 -12.94 12.98 10.54
CA SER A 15 -11.67 12.28 10.35
C SER A 15 -10.89 12.90 9.19
N GLU A 16 -11.55 13.22 8.06
CA GLU A 16 -10.94 13.91 6.92
C GLU A 16 -10.40 15.28 7.30
N MET A 17 -11.18 16.09 8.02
CA MET A 17 -10.72 17.39 8.51
C MET A 17 -9.49 17.27 9.42
N LEU A 18 -9.41 16.23 10.26
CA LEU A 18 -8.25 15.98 11.13
C LEU A 18 -7.02 15.55 10.30
N VAL A 19 -7.21 14.70 9.30
CA VAL A 19 -6.14 14.27 8.38
C VAL A 19 -5.64 15.44 7.52
N GLU A 20 -6.55 16.26 6.98
CA GLU A 20 -6.19 17.46 6.22
C GLU A 20 -5.43 18.47 7.09
N LYS A 21 -5.90 18.68 8.33
CA LYS A 21 -5.23 19.55 9.30
C LYS A 21 -3.82 19.03 9.64
N ALA A 22 -3.66 17.71 9.75
CA ALA A 22 -2.36 17.07 9.94
C ALA A 22 -1.47 17.26 8.70
N GLY A 23 -1.98 17.03 7.49
CA GLY A 23 -1.22 17.16 6.24
C GLY A 23 -0.89 18.60 5.82
N ALA A 24 -1.68 19.59 6.25
CA ALA A 24 -1.45 21.02 5.96
C ALA A 24 -0.48 21.69 6.95
N SER A 25 -0.06 20.98 7.99
CA SER A 25 0.89 21.46 8.98
C SER A 25 2.28 20.88 8.71
N ASP A 26 3.32 21.71 8.74
CA ASP A 26 4.73 21.25 8.69
C ASP A 26 5.08 20.35 9.90
N SER A 27 4.23 20.34 10.93
CA SER A 27 4.29 19.46 12.10
C SER A 27 2.85 19.05 12.49
N PRO A 28 2.32 17.94 11.98
CA PRO A 28 1.03 17.43 12.42
C PRO A 28 1.02 17.16 13.92
N ASP A 29 -0.08 17.49 14.60
CA ASP A 29 -0.28 17.11 15.99
C ASP A 29 -0.53 15.59 16.05
N PRO A 30 0.33 14.79 16.72
CA PRO A 30 0.11 13.35 16.83
C PRO A 30 -1.24 13.00 17.46
N ALA A 31 -1.79 13.87 18.32
CA ALA A 31 -3.10 13.66 18.92
C ALA A 31 -4.25 13.78 17.89
N ASP A 32 -4.09 14.60 16.85
CA ASP A 32 -5.07 14.71 15.77
C ASP A 32 -5.04 13.47 14.87
N ILE A 33 -3.85 12.89 14.63
CA ILE A 33 -3.68 11.63 13.88
C ILE A 33 -4.29 10.45 14.64
N GLU A 34 -3.96 10.29 15.92
CA GLU A 34 -4.54 9.21 16.75
C GLU A 34 -6.06 9.32 16.82
N ARG A 35 -6.57 10.55 16.96
CA ARG A 35 -8.02 10.78 16.96
C ARG A 35 -8.67 10.44 15.62
N ALA A 36 -7.98 10.66 14.50
CA ALA A 36 -8.49 10.25 13.19
C ALA A 36 -8.54 8.73 13.06
N LYS A 37 -7.52 8.01 13.55
CA LYS A 37 -7.50 6.54 13.59
C LYS A 37 -8.66 5.98 14.41
N ASP A 38 -8.85 6.46 15.65
CA ASP A 38 -9.94 6.05 16.53
C ASP A 38 -11.31 6.19 15.87
N LEU A 39 -11.55 7.32 15.21
CA LEU A 39 -12.80 7.60 14.52
C LEU A 39 -13.03 6.65 13.32
N LEU A 40 -11.99 6.35 12.57
CA LEU A 40 -12.06 5.42 11.44
C LEU A 40 -12.30 3.97 11.92
N GLU A 41 -11.66 3.57 13.01
CA GLU A 41 -11.89 2.26 13.65
C GLU A 41 -13.34 2.12 14.14
N GLU A 42 -13.91 3.16 14.75
CA GLU A 42 -15.32 3.17 15.17
C GLU A 42 -16.27 2.96 13.98
N VAL A 43 -16.00 3.65 12.85
CA VAL A 43 -16.80 3.51 11.63
C VAL A 43 -16.69 2.10 11.02
N ILE A 44 -15.48 1.54 10.99
CA ILE A 44 -15.24 0.18 10.46
C ILE A 44 -15.90 -0.89 11.35
N ALA A 45 -15.86 -0.71 12.67
CA ALA A 45 -16.41 -1.66 13.64
C ALA A 45 -17.96 -1.67 13.68
N ASP A 46 -18.62 -0.57 13.31
CA ASP A 46 -20.07 -0.50 13.33
C ASP A 46 -20.71 -1.38 12.24
N ARG A 47 -21.08 -2.61 12.61
CA ARG A 47 -21.80 -3.56 11.75
C ARG A 47 -23.20 -3.09 11.33
N THR A 48 -23.72 -2.02 11.93
CA THR A 48 -24.99 -1.39 11.54
C THR A 48 -24.81 -0.30 10.47
N PHE A 49 -23.56 -0.02 10.09
CA PHE A 49 -23.19 0.82 8.96
C PHE A 49 -23.89 0.37 7.69
N ARG A 50 -24.87 1.17 7.27
CA ARG A 50 -25.38 1.17 5.91
C ARG A 50 -24.88 2.45 5.27
N PRO A 51 -23.67 2.44 4.68
CA PRO A 51 -23.23 3.58 3.90
C PRO A 51 -24.30 3.86 2.88
N ASN A 52 -24.56 5.14 2.65
CA ASN A 52 -25.29 5.57 1.47
C ASN A 52 -24.71 4.78 0.28
N PRO A 53 -25.53 4.15 -0.58
CA PRO A 53 -25.02 3.44 -1.75
C PRO A 53 -24.17 4.34 -2.67
N MET A 54 -24.24 5.67 -2.50
CA MET A 54 -23.35 6.65 -3.14
C MET A 54 -22.05 6.96 -2.37
N VAL A 55 -21.96 6.64 -1.08
CA VAL A 55 -20.74 6.78 -0.27
C VAL A 55 -19.94 5.49 -0.39
N ASN A 56 -18.80 5.59 -1.05
CA ASN A 56 -17.90 4.47 -1.31
C ASN A 56 -17.45 3.83 0.02
N LYS A 57 -17.85 2.57 0.22
CA LYS A 57 -17.67 1.83 1.48
C LYS A 57 -16.21 1.49 1.81
N GLY A 58 -15.31 1.56 0.83
CA GLY A 58 -13.89 1.29 1.03
C GLY A 58 -13.08 2.49 1.51
N ILE A 59 -13.63 3.72 1.45
CA ILE A 59 -12.91 4.94 1.88
C ILE A 59 -12.39 4.84 3.32
N PRO A 60 -13.19 4.43 4.33
CA PRO A 60 -12.71 4.39 5.71
C PRO A 60 -11.53 3.43 5.90
N PHE A 61 -11.57 2.28 5.20
CA PHE A 61 -10.51 1.28 5.23
C PHE A 61 -9.22 1.82 4.60
N ARG A 62 -9.30 2.43 3.42
CA ARG A 62 -8.14 3.02 2.74
C ARG A 62 -7.50 4.13 3.58
N ARG A 63 -8.32 5.02 4.15
CA ARG A 63 -7.82 6.10 5.02
C ARG A 63 -7.12 5.58 6.26
N LEU A 64 -7.68 4.55 6.89
CA LEU A 64 -7.02 3.95 8.06
C LEU A 64 -5.72 3.27 7.64
N ALA A 65 -5.68 2.59 6.50
CA ALA A 65 -4.45 1.99 5.97
C ALA A 65 -3.35 3.05 5.77
N ASP A 66 -3.67 4.19 5.14
CA ASP A 66 -2.73 5.29 4.92
C ASP A 66 -2.13 5.81 6.23
N LEU A 67 -2.94 5.90 7.29
CA LEU A 67 -2.51 6.42 8.60
C LEU A 67 -1.65 5.44 9.40
N ILE A 68 -1.78 4.14 9.15
CA ILE A 68 -1.08 3.12 9.96
C ILE A 68 0.03 2.42 9.19
N ARG A 69 0.18 2.60 7.88
CA ARG A 69 1.10 1.79 7.06
C ARG A 69 2.55 1.75 7.58
N GLU A 70 3.06 2.86 8.14
CA GLU A 70 4.41 2.93 8.69
C GLU A 70 4.52 2.28 10.08
N GLU A 71 3.42 2.25 10.84
CA GLU A 71 3.35 1.70 12.20
C GLU A 71 3.03 0.21 12.21
N ASP A 72 2.11 -0.20 11.33
CA ASP A 72 1.60 -1.57 11.16
C ASP A 72 1.31 -1.83 9.67
N PRO A 73 2.36 -2.11 8.87
CA PRO A 73 2.24 -2.33 7.42
C PRO A 73 1.37 -3.55 7.08
N VAL A 74 1.38 -4.60 7.91
CA VAL A 74 0.58 -5.80 7.69
C VAL A 74 -0.90 -5.49 7.84
N ARG A 75 -1.28 -4.75 8.90
CA ARG A 75 -2.67 -4.33 9.09
C ARG A 75 -3.13 -3.35 8.00
N ALA A 76 -2.24 -2.49 7.51
CA ALA A 76 -2.56 -1.61 6.39
C ALA A 76 -2.92 -2.39 5.12
N ILE A 77 -2.22 -3.48 4.82
CA ILE A 77 -2.56 -4.38 3.70
C ILE A 77 -3.95 -5.00 3.92
N ASP A 78 -4.24 -5.54 5.10
CA ASP A 78 -5.56 -6.12 5.42
C ASP A 78 -6.70 -5.11 5.24
N LEU A 79 -6.45 -3.84 5.54
CA LEU A 79 -7.40 -2.74 5.34
C LEU A 79 -7.57 -2.40 3.86
N LEU A 80 -6.50 -2.31 3.07
CA LEU A 80 -6.59 -2.08 1.62
C LEU A 80 -7.31 -3.24 0.91
N GLU A 81 -7.11 -4.48 1.35
CA GLU A 81 -7.88 -5.62 0.83
C GLU A 81 -9.37 -5.52 1.16
N GLN A 82 -9.70 -5.03 2.36
CA GLN A 82 -11.08 -4.76 2.76
C GLN A 82 -11.67 -3.59 1.97
N ALA A 83 -10.89 -2.55 1.67
CA ALA A 83 -11.29 -1.44 0.82
C ALA A 83 -11.69 -1.97 -0.57
N ARG A 84 -10.83 -2.79 -1.19
CA ARG A 84 -11.09 -3.46 -2.48
C ARG A 84 -12.36 -4.30 -2.45
N LYS A 85 -12.58 -5.13 -1.42
CA LYS A 85 -13.82 -5.95 -1.30
C LYS A 85 -15.10 -5.09 -1.20
N ASN A 86 -14.96 -3.86 -0.74
CA ASN A 86 -16.03 -2.91 -0.53
C ASN A 86 -16.14 -1.84 -1.64
N GLN A 87 -15.25 -1.92 -2.64
CA GLN A 87 -15.14 -1.03 -3.79
C GLN A 87 -15.30 -1.82 -5.09
N GLY A 88 -15.81 -1.19 -6.14
CA GLY A 88 -15.87 -1.83 -7.46
C GLY A 88 -14.49 -1.87 -8.14
N ASP A 89 -14.39 -2.61 -9.23
CA ASP A 89 -13.16 -2.92 -9.99
C ASP A 89 -12.32 -1.70 -10.43
N LEU A 90 -12.89 -0.49 -10.46
CA LEU A 90 -12.19 0.76 -10.82
C LEU A 90 -11.13 1.16 -9.77
N GLU A 91 -11.43 0.96 -8.48
CA GLU A 91 -10.51 1.34 -7.41
C GLU A 91 -9.43 0.27 -7.20
N GLU A 92 -9.69 -0.98 -7.61
CA GLU A 92 -8.79 -2.12 -7.40
C GLU A 92 -7.34 -1.87 -7.91
N GLY A 93 -7.17 -1.05 -8.95
CA GLY A 93 -5.86 -0.63 -9.42
C GLY A 93 -5.08 0.21 -8.40
N TYR A 94 -5.75 1.13 -7.70
CA TYR A 94 -5.13 1.93 -6.63
C TYR A 94 -4.78 1.07 -5.42
N GLU A 95 -5.68 0.21 -4.96
CA GLU A 95 -5.39 -0.64 -3.79
C GLU A 95 -4.23 -1.61 -4.07
N ASN A 96 -4.18 -2.24 -5.26
CA ASN A 96 -3.05 -3.10 -5.60
C ASN A 96 -1.74 -2.31 -5.73
N LEU A 97 -1.79 -1.06 -6.20
CA LEU A 97 -0.60 -0.22 -6.26
C LEU A 97 -0.06 0.06 -4.85
N GLU A 98 -0.93 0.51 -3.93
CA GLU A 98 -0.53 0.82 -2.55
C GLU A 98 -0.04 -0.43 -1.81
N ILE A 99 -0.70 -1.58 -1.97
CA ILE A 99 -0.24 -2.84 -1.37
C ILE A 99 1.16 -3.22 -1.90
N GLY A 100 1.39 -3.08 -3.21
CA GLY A 100 2.70 -3.35 -3.82
C GLY A 100 3.80 -2.44 -3.27
N LEU A 101 3.49 -1.17 -3.01
CA LEU A 101 4.42 -0.23 -2.38
C LEU A 101 4.73 -0.60 -0.93
N ILE A 102 3.73 -0.99 -0.13
CA ILE A 102 3.96 -1.44 1.26
C ILE A 102 4.89 -2.66 1.27
N TYR A 103 4.66 -3.65 0.40
CA TYR A 103 5.54 -4.81 0.30
C TYR A 103 6.96 -4.44 -0.10
N LYS A 104 7.11 -3.53 -1.08
CA LYS A 104 8.43 -3.08 -1.56
C LYS A 104 9.18 -2.26 -0.52
N GLU A 105 8.53 -1.30 0.12
CA GLU A 105 9.19 -0.23 0.88
C GLU A 105 9.25 -0.51 2.37
N LEU A 106 8.24 -1.19 2.93
CA LEU A 106 8.09 -1.35 4.38
C LEU A 106 8.35 -2.79 4.84
N LEU A 107 8.02 -3.78 4.00
CA LEU A 107 8.17 -5.20 4.35
C LEU A 107 9.39 -5.87 3.69
N ASP A 108 10.06 -5.20 2.75
CA ASP A 108 11.19 -5.73 1.96
C ASP A 108 10.87 -7.11 1.32
N ASP A 109 9.64 -7.25 0.83
CA ASP A 109 9.17 -8.45 0.11
C ASP A 109 8.94 -8.13 -1.38
N PRO A 110 10.00 -8.17 -2.20
CA PRO A 110 9.90 -7.82 -3.61
C PRO A 110 9.10 -8.84 -4.43
N ASP A 111 8.89 -10.07 -3.95
CA ASP A 111 8.06 -11.06 -4.65
C ASP A 111 6.58 -10.69 -4.54
N GLN A 112 6.14 -10.36 -3.33
CA GLN A 112 4.78 -9.86 -3.11
C GLN A 112 4.55 -8.51 -3.81
N ALA A 113 5.53 -7.61 -3.79
CA ALA A 113 5.44 -6.35 -4.50
C ALA A 113 5.21 -6.53 -6.01
N VAL A 114 5.97 -7.45 -6.65
CA VAL A 114 5.81 -7.77 -8.07
C VAL A 114 4.42 -8.31 -8.37
N GLU A 115 3.92 -9.25 -7.57
CA GLU A 115 2.58 -9.82 -7.75
C GLU A 115 1.50 -8.73 -7.80
N HIS A 116 1.59 -7.76 -6.89
CA HIS A 116 0.63 -6.67 -6.80
C HIS A 116 0.76 -5.66 -7.94
N PHE A 117 1.98 -5.27 -8.34
CA PHE A 117 2.15 -4.39 -9.51
C PHE A 117 1.71 -5.05 -10.82
N GLU A 118 1.90 -6.37 -10.98
CA GLU A 118 1.40 -7.11 -12.15
C GLU A 118 -0.13 -7.12 -12.20
N ARG A 119 -0.81 -7.20 -11.05
CA ARG A 119 -2.27 -7.05 -10.99
C ARG A 119 -2.73 -5.67 -11.45
N VAL A 120 -2.00 -4.61 -11.09
CA VAL A 120 -2.29 -3.24 -11.59
C VAL A 120 -2.15 -3.17 -13.11
N HIS A 121 -1.07 -3.75 -13.66
CA HIS A 121 -0.82 -3.78 -15.10
C HIS A 121 -1.96 -4.50 -15.86
N GLN A 122 -2.42 -5.62 -15.32
CA GLN A 122 -3.48 -6.46 -15.91
C GLN A 122 -4.89 -5.87 -15.76
N ASN A 123 -5.13 -4.97 -14.80
CA ASN A 123 -6.44 -4.38 -14.58
C ASN A 123 -6.79 -3.38 -15.70
N GLU A 124 -7.67 -3.73 -16.63
CA GLU A 124 -8.07 -2.86 -17.76
C GLU A 124 -8.69 -1.53 -17.34
N LEU A 125 -9.32 -1.48 -16.16
CA LEU A 125 -10.03 -0.30 -15.63
C LEU A 125 -9.13 0.63 -14.81
N ALA A 126 -7.92 0.17 -14.43
CA ALA A 126 -6.98 1.00 -13.70
C ALA A 126 -6.57 2.23 -14.54
N PRO A 127 -6.55 3.45 -13.94
CA PRO A 127 -6.14 4.66 -14.64
C PRO A 127 -4.73 4.54 -15.24
N ARG A 128 -4.51 5.22 -16.35
CA ARG A 128 -3.26 5.10 -17.13
C ARG A 128 -2.04 5.47 -16.28
N GLU A 129 -2.16 6.49 -15.46
CA GLU A 129 -1.11 7.00 -14.59
C GLU A 129 -0.70 5.95 -13.55
N VAL A 130 -1.69 5.25 -12.97
CA VAL A 130 -1.50 4.17 -12.00
C VAL A 130 -0.75 3.00 -12.65
N LYS A 131 -1.15 2.60 -13.87
CA LYS A 131 -0.46 1.57 -14.64
C LYS A 131 0.98 1.93 -14.97
N GLN A 132 1.19 3.14 -15.49
CA GLN A 132 2.53 3.61 -15.86
C GLN A 132 3.46 3.63 -14.65
N PHE A 133 2.96 4.03 -13.49
CA PHE A 133 3.73 4.01 -12.27
C PHE A 133 4.04 2.57 -11.82
N ALA A 134 3.06 1.66 -11.80
CA ALA A 134 3.29 0.24 -11.49
C ALA A 134 4.29 -0.42 -12.44
N ASP A 135 4.22 -0.12 -13.74
CA ASP A 135 5.16 -0.63 -14.75
C ASP A 135 6.60 -0.18 -14.49
N GLN A 136 6.78 1.08 -14.08
CA GLN A 136 8.10 1.60 -13.67
C GLN A 136 8.63 0.88 -12.42
N GLN A 137 7.76 0.60 -11.44
CA GLN A 137 8.15 -0.16 -10.25
C GLN A 137 8.57 -1.60 -10.62
N LEU A 138 7.84 -2.24 -11.53
CA LEU A 138 8.18 -3.58 -12.04
C LEU A 138 9.54 -3.61 -12.74
N GLU A 139 9.82 -2.61 -13.59
CA GLU A 139 11.10 -2.50 -14.30
C GLU A 139 12.27 -2.32 -13.32
N GLN A 140 12.10 -1.48 -12.29
CA GLN A 140 13.09 -1.30 -11.23
C GLN A 140 13.37 -2.61 -10.50
N LEU A 141 12.33 -3.31 -10.02
CA LEU A 141 12.47 -4.56 -9.28
C LEU A 141 13.11 -5.67 -10.11
N LYS A 142 12.78 -5.75 -11.41
CA LYS A 142 13.40 -6.70 -12.35
C LYS A 142 14.87 -6.38 -12.59
N SER A 143 15.23 -5.10 -12.66
CA SER A 143 16.62 -4.65 -12.85
C SER A 143 17.48 -4.98 -11.63
N THR A 144 16.96 -4.78 -10.41
CA THR A 144 17.66 -5.12 -9.16
C THR A 144 17.88 -6.61 -8.98
N ARG A 145 16.99 -7.47 -9.49
CA ARG A 145 17.17 -8.93 -9.49
C ARG A 145 18.21 -9.44 -10.49
N LEU A 146 18.52 -8.64 -11.52
CA LEU A 146 19.43 -9.02 -12.60
C LEU A 146 20.89 -8.60 -12.35
N GLU A 147 21.19 -7.87 -11.27
CA GLU A 147 22.56 -7.69 -10.81
C GLU A 147 22.97 -8.92 -9.98
N PRO A 148 23.73 -9.89 -10.55
CA PRO A 148 24.39 -10.84 -9.69
C PRO A 148 25.28 -10.05 -8.71
N PRO A 149 25.40 -10.48 -7.44
CA PRO A 149 26.45 -9.93 -6.59
C PRO A 149 27.76 -10.06 -7.37
N ASP A 150 28.56 -8.99 -7.40
CA ASP A 150 29.90 -8.95 -8.00
C ASP A 150 30.77 -10.06 -7.39
N LEU A 151 30.59 -11.30 -7.85
CA LEU A 151 31.35 -12.48 -7.44
C LEU A 151 32.53 -12.73 -8.38
N TYR A 152 32.81 -11.81 -9.30
CA TYR A 152 33.98 -11.85 -10.16
C TYR A 152 34.73 -10.51 -10.11
N SER A 153 35.41 -10.27 -9.00
CA SER A 153 36.66 -9.50 -9.07
C SER A 153 37.67 -10.29 -9.92
N PRO A 154 38.25 -9.71 -10.99
CA PRO A 154 39.20 -10.39 -11.86
C PRO A 154 40.44 -10.96 -11.13
N ASP A 155 40.71 -10.49 -9.91
CA ASP A 155 41.85 -10.89 -9.08
C ASP A 155 41.72 -12.25 -8.38
N MET A 156 40.56 -12.94 -8.48
CA MET A 156 40.35 -14.24 -7.81
C MET A 156 40.63 -15.46 -8.70
N LEU A 157 40.92 -15.28 -10.00
CA LEU A 157 41.25 -16.38 -10.92
C LEU A 157 42.71 -16.84 -10.86
N ASP A 158 43.59 -16.10 -10.16
CA ASP A 158 45.01 -16.40 -10.06
C ASP A 158 45.38 -17.36 -8.90
N LYS A 159 44.38 -17.88 -8.16
CA LYS A 159 44.59 -18.77 -7.00
C LYS A 159 44.14 -20.21 -7.20
N PHE A 160 43.62 -20.58 -8.37
CA PHE A 160 43.34 -21.99 -8.66
C PHE A 160 44.60 -22.65 -9.23
N PRO A 161 45.18 -23.65 -8.56
CA PRO A 161 46.27 -24.42 -9.14
C PRO A 161 45.76 -25.09 -10.41
N ARG A 162 46.49 -24.93 -11.51
CA ARG A 162 46.21 -25.62 -12.77
C ARG A 162 46.43 -27.12 -12.54
N GLU A 163 45.47 -27.95 -12.95
CA GLU A 163 45.62 -29.40 -12.99
C GLU A 163 46.87 -29.77 -13.82
N GLY A 164 47.99 -29.96 -13.14
CA GLY A 164 49.30 -30.12 -13.76
C GLY A 164 50.45 -30.19 -12.74
N ASP A 165 50.27 -29.65 -11.54
CA ASP A 165 51.29 -29.63 -10.47
C ASP A 165 51.10 -30.73 -9.40
N LEU A 166 50.53 -31.88 -9.76
CA LEU A 166 50.56 -33.09 -8.93
C LEU A 166 51.32 -34.18 -9.68
N GLN A 167 52.65 -34.18 -9.53
CA GLN A 167 53.52 -35.33 -9.79
C GLN A 167 53.75 -36.13 -8.52
#